data_AF-A0A835SUQ6-F1
#
_entry.id   AF-A0A835SUQ6-F1
#
_cell.length_a   1.000
_cell.length_b   1.000
_cell.length_c   1.000
_cell.angle_alpha   90.00
_cell.angle_beta   90.00
_cell.angle_gamma   90.00
#
_symmetry.space_group_name_H-M   'P 1'
#
loop_
_entity.id
_entity.type
_entity.pdbx_description
1 polymer ?
#
loop_
_entity_poly.entity_id
_entity_poly.type
_entity_poly.pdbx_seq_one_letter_code
_entity_poly.pdbx_strand_id
1 'polypeptide(L)'
;MLTMNALRSSTAGLRTVSGRRVCAVRPARLGASAAPASAARVSGRRAGAVVVRASAGAEDPETAKEAIELGNTLAKAAKWQEALSVYEKALTLPGTGLKRYRDKPRLISDGERSAALFNIACCQAQLGDVRAGLVALAGCLELGYDDFAQLRTDPDLTPLRADERFEGLMKRFEKPTGGFFSTLFSGRK
;
A
#
# COMPACT_ATOMS: atom_id res chain seq x y z
N MET A 1 56.80 -39.43 -9.25
CA MET A 1 56.37 -38.02 -9.14
C MET A 1 56.59 -37.37 -10.49
N LEU A 2 55.50 -36.91 -11.11
CA LEU A 2 55.37 -36.49 -12.51
C LEU A 2 55.81 -35.02 -12.73
N THR A 3 56.57 -34.79 -13.81
CA THR A 3 56.48 -33.74 -14.87
C THR A 3 56.22 -32.27 -14.46
N MET A 4 57.11 -31.33 -14.83
CA MET A 4 57.01 -30.38 -15.98
C MET A 4 55.88 -29.33 -15.84
N ASN A 5 55.92 -28.09 -16.33
CA ASN A 5 56.84 -27.19 -17.02
C ASN A 5 56.01 -25.90 -17.27
N ALA A 6 56.68 -24.77 -17.51
CA ALA A 6 56.25 -23.59 -18.27
C ALA A 6 54.99 -22.80 -17.87
N LEU A 7 55.19 -21.51 -17.56
CA LEU A 7 54.25 -20.43 -17.86
C LEU A 7 54.94 -19.42 -18.77
N ARG A 8 54.41 -19.28 -20.00
CA ARG A 8 54.71 -18.21 -20.97
C ARG A 8 53.41 -17.77 -21.63
N SER A 9 53.44 -16.52 -22.09
CA SER A 9 52.58 -15.92 -23.13
C SER A 9 51.24 -15.35 -22.62
N SER A 10 51.04 -14.03 -22.65
CA SER A 10 50.75 -13.17 -23.83
C SER A 10 49.29 -13.26 -24.27
N THR A 11 48.54 -12.18 -24.10
CA THR A 11 47.61 -11.65 -25.11
C THR A 11 47.22 -10.20 -24.78
N ALA A 12 47.61 -9.29 -25.67
CA ALA A 12 46.98 -7.99 -25.87
C ALA A 12 45.79 -8.17 -26.81
N GLY A 13 44.70 -7.41 -26.60
CA GLY A 13 43.65 -7.28 -27.61
C GLY A 13 42.29 -6.89 -27.07
N LEU A 14 42.03 -5.59 -26.93
CA LEU A 14 40.67 -5.04 -26.98
C LEU A 14 40.67 -3.81 -27.90
N ARG A 15 40.04 -3.97 -29.06
CA ARG A 15 39.60 -2.92 -29.98
C ARG A 15 38.16 -3.21 -30.40
N THR A 16 37.48 -2.15 -30.85
CA THR A 16 36.09 -2.04 -31.34
C THR A 16 35.08 -1.79 -30.20
N VAL A 17 34.13 -0.86 -30.29
CA VAL A 17 33.30 -0.44 -31.43
C VAL A 17 33.04 1.08 -31.43
N SER A 18 33.20 1.69 -32.60
CA SER A 18 32.66 3.01 -33.00
C SER A 18 31.37 2.78 -33.79
N GLY A 19 30.31 3.56 -33.54
CA GLY A 19 29.08 3.47 -34.35
C GLY A 19 27.90 4.30 -33.85
N ARG A 20 27.91 5.60 -34.14
CA ARG A 20 26.74 6.49 -34.10
C ARG A 20 25.62 5.96 -35.02
N ARG A 21 24.36 6.13 -34.63
CA ARG A 21 23.28 6.67 -35.47
C ARG A 21 22.14 7.20 -34.59
N VAL A 22 22.02 8.53 -34.55
CA VAL A 22 20.87 9.27 -34.02
C VAL A 22 19.94 9.51 -35.21
N CYS A 23 18.75 8.94 -35.19
CA CYS A 23 17.68 9.30 -36.12
C CYS A 23 16.76 10.33 -35.43
N ALA A 24 16.93 11.58 -35.83
CA ALA A 24 15.99 12.66 -35.54
C ALA A 24 14.77 12.52 -36.48
N VAL A 25 13.57 12.49 -35.92
CA VAL A 25 12.34 12.75 -36.68
C VAL A 25 11.75 14.07 -36.18
N ARG A 26 11.59 14.99 -37.13
CA ARG A 26 11.12 16.37 -36.97
C ARG A 26 9.68 16.43 -36.42
N PRO A 27 9.33 17.49 -35.67
CA PRO A 27 7.95 17.79 -35.30
C PRO A 27 7.21 18.45 -36.48
N ALA A 28 5.99 18.00 -36.75
CA ALA A 28 5.05 18.72 -37.60
C ALA A 28 4.11 19.54 -36.72
N ARG A 29 4.10 20.85 -36.95
CA ARG A 29 3.25 21.84 -36.28
C ARG A 29 2.51 22.62 -37.37
N LEU A 30 1.19 22.51 -37.44
CA LEU A 30 0.21 23.45 -38.05
C LEU A 30 -1.16 22.98 -37.50
N GLY A 31 -2.10 23.75 -36.97
CA GLY A 31 -2.33 25.19 -36.94
C GLY A 31 -3.86 25.38 -36.97
N ALA A 32 -4.36 26.39 -36.26
CA ALA A 32 -5.73 26.95 -36.31
C ALA A 32 -6.90 26.10 -35.74
N SER A 33 -7.98 26.63 -35.18
CA SER A 33 -8.39 27.95 -34.68
C SER A 33 -9.81 27.83 -34.12
N ALA A 34 -10.14 28.67 -33.14
CA ALA A 34 -11.48 29.23 -32.86
C ALA A 34 -12.57 28.35 -32.21
N ALA A 35 -13.00 28.80 -31.03
CA ALA A 35 -14.33 28.60 -30.48
C ALA A 35 -15.39 29.38 -31.29
N PRO A 36 -16.70 29.11 -31.13
CA PRO A 36 -17.44 29.79 -30.06
C PRO A 36 -18.52 28.94 -29.36
N ALA A 37 -19.02 29.50 -28.25
CA ALA A 37 -20.08 29.01 -27.39
C ALA A 37 -21.48 29.07 -28.02
N SER A 38 -22.37 28.12 -27.65
CA SER A 38 -23.78 28.43 -27.37
C SER A 38 -24.54 27.27 -26.71
N ALA A 39 -25.06 27.53 -25.51
CA ALA A 39 -26.43 27.27 -25.04
C ALA A 39 -27.07 25.86 -24.99
N ALA A 40 -27.82 25.70 -23.88
CA ALA A 40 -28.93 24.77 -23.60
C ALA A 40 -28.51 23.38 -23.10
N ARG A 41 -28.97 22.88 -21.94
CA ARG A 41 -30.37 22.89 -21.46
C ARG A 41 -30.46 22.58 -19.95
N VAL A 42 -31.44 23.20 -19.28
CA VAL A 42 -31.95 22.80 -17.96
C VAL A 42 -32.76 21.51 -18.10
N SER A 43 -32.48 20.50 -17.27
CA SER A 43 -33.52 19.70 -16.57
C SER A 43 -32.85 18.65 -15.69
N GLY A 44 -33.20 18.66 -14.40
CA GLY A 44 -32.56 17.84 -13.39
C GLY A 44 -32.89 16.35 -13.43
N ARG A 45 -32.05 15.59 -12.73
CA ARG A 45 -32.50 14.51 -11.85
C ARG A 45 -31.47 14.35 -10.73
N ARG A 46 -31.93 14.55 -9.49
CA ARG A 46 -31.23 14.09 -8.30
C ARG A 46 -31.17 12.56 -8.35
N ALA A 47 -29.97 12.02 -8.43
CA ALA A 47 -29.64 10.72 -7.88
C ALA A 47 -28.21 10.84 -7.39
N GLY A 48 -28.01 10.64 -6.09
CA GLY A 48 -26.71 10.71 -5.44
C GLY A 48 -25.79 9.65 -6.01
N ALA A 49 -25.03 10.02 -7.03
CA ALA A 49 -23.77 9.38 -7.36
C ALA A 49 -22.71 10.33 -6.84
N VAL A 50 -22.07 9.97 -5.73
CA VAL A 50 -20.75 10.49 -5.42
C VAL A 50 -19.87 10.01 -6.55
N VAL A 51 -19.75 10.84 -7.60
CA VAL A 51 -18.72 10.69 -8.61
C VAL A 51 -17.43 10.94 -7.85
N VAL A 52 -16.82 9.86 -7.36
CA VAL A 52 -15.43 9.89 -6.92
C VAL A 52 -14.67 10.39 -8.13
N ARG A 53 -14.17 11.62 -8.02
CA ARG A 53 -13.48 12.31 -9.09
C ARG A 53 -12.21 11.51 -9.38
N ALA A 54 -12.30 10.62 -10.35
CA ALA A 54 -11.17 10.00 -11.00
C ALA A 54 -10.50 11.09 -11.88
N SER A 55 -9.85 12.05 -11.25
CA SER A 55 -8.93 12.96 -11.94
C SER A 55 -7.53 12.52 -11.59
N ALA A 56 -6.87 11.95 -12.61
CA ALA A 56 -5.44 11.79 -12.72
C ALA A 56 -4.74 13.13 -12.47
N GLY A 57 -4.37 13.28 -11.21
CA GLY A 57 -3.92 14.48 -10.52
C GLY A 57 -4.13 14.18 -9.04
N ALA A 58 -3.60 13.03 -8.60
CA ALA A 58 -3.62 12.66 -7.20
C ALA A 58 -2.70 13.65 -6.51
N GLU A 59 -3.29 14.71 -5.96
CA GLU A 59 -2.62 15.50 -4.93
C GLU A 59 -2.04 14.50 -3.93
N ASP A 60 -0.75 14.63 -3.63
CA ASP A 60 -0.08 13.73 -2.70
C ASP A 60 -0.82 13.78 -1.36
N PRO A 61 -1.24 12.64 -0.78
CA PRO A 61 -2.01 12.65 0.46
C PRO A 61 -1.18 13.29 1.57
N GLU A 62 -1.74 14.28 2.25
CA GLU A 62 -1.06 15.01 3.33
C GLU A 62 -1.36 14.42 4.70
N THR A 63 -2.46 13.65 4.81
CA THR A 63 -2.89 13.01 6.04
C THR A 63 -2.99 11.49 5.90
N ALA A 64 -2.82 10.77 7.01
CA ALA A 64 -2.96 9.31 7.06
C ALA A 64 -4.34 8.86 6.56
N LYS A 65 -5.40 9.60 6.90
CA LYS A 65 -6.76 9.31 6.46
C LYS A 65 -6.91 9.41 4.94
N GLU A 66 -6.45 10.50 4.32
CA GLU A 66 -6.50 10.67 2.87
C GLU A 66 -5.68 9.59 2.15
N ALA A 67 -4.51 9.24 2.69
CA ALA A 67 -3.71 8.14 2.15
C ALA A 67 -4.45 6.80 2.22
N ILE A 68 -5.10 6.48 3.35
CA ILE A 68 -5.90 5.25 3.47
C ILE A 68 -7.06 5.25 2.47
N GLU A 69 -7.77 6.37 2.32
CA GLU A 69 -8.87 6.50 1.36
C GLU A 69 -8.38 6.32 -0.09
N LEU A 70 -7.28 6.97 -0.46
CA LEU A 70 -6.64 6.82 -1.77
C LEU A 70 -6.23 5.35 -1.99
N GLY A 71 -5.51 4.76 -1.03
CA GLY A 71 -5.12 3.35 -1.08
C GLY A 71 -6.32 2.42 -1.29
N ASN A 72 -7.45 2.68 -0.62
CA ASN A 72 -8.68 1.90 -0.78
C ASN A 72 -9.23 2.01 -2.21
N THR A 73 -9.15 3.19 -2.84
CA THR A 73 -9.57 3.34 -4.25
C THR A 73 -8.66 2.57 -5.21
N LEU A 74 -7.35 2.55 -4.95
CA LEU A 74 -6.38 1.79 -5.77
C LEU A 74 -6.53 0.29 -5.59
N ALA A 75 -6.74 -0.17 -4.35
CA ALA A 75 -6.99 -1.58 -4.03
C ALA A 75 -8.26 -2.08 -4.73
N LYS A 76 -9.35 -1.30 -4.73
CA LYS A 76 -10.57 -1.60 -5.50
C LYS A 76 -10.34 -1.68 -7.01
N ALA A 77 -9.33 -0.98 -7.52
CA ALA A 77 -8.91 -1.04 -8.92
C ALA A 77 -7.87 -2.17 -9.18
N ALA A 78 -7.60 -3.05 -8.21
CA ALA A 78 -6.59 -4.11 -8.25
C ALA A 78 -5.16 -3.60 -8.52
N LYS A 79 -4.89 -2.32 -8.22
CA LYS A 79 -3.55 -1.71 -8.34
C LYS A 79 -2.75 -1.91 -7.06
N TRP A 80 -2.46 -3.16 -6.73
CA TRP A 80 -1.90 -3.55 -5.43
C TRP A 80 -0.57 -2.88 -5.09
N GLN A 81 0.33 -2.76 -6.08
CA GLN A 81 1.64 -2.12 -5.87
C GLN A 81 1.52 -0.61 -5.59
N GLU A 82 0.66 0.09 -6.34
CA GLU A 82 0.38 1.51 -6.10
C GLU A 82 -0.28 1.69 -4.73
N ALA A 83 -1.30 0.88 -4.42
CA ALA A 83 -2.01 0.92 -3.15
C ALA A 83 -1.07 0.69 -1.96
N LEU A 84 -0.19 -0.32 -2.05
CA LEU A 84 0.81 -0.62 -1.03
C LEU A 84 1.68 0.61 -0.71
N SER A 85 2.20 1.27 -1.73
CA SER A 85 3.05 2.45 -1.54
C SER A 85 2.31 3.60 -0.83
N VAL A 86 1.01 3.73 -1.07
CA VAL A 86 0.18 4.77 -0.44
C VAL A 86 -0.13 4.41 1.02
N TYR A 87 -0.42 3.14 1.33
CA TYR A 87 -0.63 2.72 2.71
C TYR A 87 0.65 2.82 3.55
N GLU A 88 1.82 2.51 2.98
CA GLU A 88 3.10 2.71 3.66
C GLU A 88 3.35 4.19 3.95
N LYS A 89 3.04 5.08 3.00
CA LYS A 89 3.04 6.52 3.24
C LYS A 89 2.10 6.90 4.37
N ALA A 90 0.90 6.33 4.45
CA ALA A 90 -0.07 6.62 5.52
C ALA A 90 0.53 6.46 6.92
N LEU A 91 1.39 5.45 7.14
CA LEU A 91 2.06 5.21 8.43
C LEU A 91 3.04 6.32 8.84
N THR A 92 3.45 7.17 7.91
CA THR A 92 4.39 8.28 8.13
C THR A 92 3.71 9.64 8.20
N LEU A 93 2.47 9.73 7.73
CA LEU A 93 1.70 10.96 7.65
C LEU A 93 1.05 11.30 8.99
N PRO A 94 0.77 12.59 9.24
CA PRO A 94 0.00 12.98 10.40
C PRO A 94 -1.42 12.42 10.34
N GLY A 95 -1.96 12.06 11.49
CA GLY A 95 -3.30 11.49 11.59
C GLY A 95 -4.14 12.16 12.67
N THR A 96 -5.13 11.42 13.16
CA THR A 96 -6.09 11.91 14.16
C THR A 96 -5.75 11.51 15.59
N GLY A 97 -4.57 10.93 15.81
CA GLY A 97 -4.09 10.47 17.11
C GLY A 97 -3.68 11.58 18.07
N LEU A 98 -2.95 11.17 19.11
CA LEU A 98 -2.55 12.04 20.21
C LEU A 98 -1.67 13.19 19.72
N LYS A 99 -2.00 14.43 20.12
CA LYS A 99 -1.14 15.59 19.92
C LYS A 99 -0.13 15.67 21.07
N ARG A 100 1.13 15.31 20.81
CA ARG A 100 2.20 15.34 21.84
C ARG A 100 2.83 16.72 22.04
N TYR A 101 3.00 17.48 20.96
CA TYR A 101 3.65 18.78 21.00
C TYR A 101 2.75 19.84 20.36
N ARG A 102 2.82 21.08 20.85
CA ARG A 102 2.01 22.19 20.35
C ARG A 102 2.27 22.47 18.86
N ASP A 103 3.55 22.48 18.49
CA ASP A 103 4.03 22.92 17.16
C ASP A 103 4.18 21.78 16.15
N LYS A 104 4.08 20.52 16.60
CA LYS A 104 4.13 19.35 15.72
C LYS A 104 2.71 18.90 15.35
N PRO A 105 2.54 18.29 14.17
CA PRO A 105 1.24 17.74 13.80
C PRO A 105 0.87 16.56 14.70
N ARG A 106 -0.41 16.17 14.65
CA ARG A 106 -0.92 15.00 15.39
C ARG A 106 -0.30 13.73 14.82
N LEU A 107 0.01 12.79 15.72
CA LEU A 107 0.47 11.48 15.32
C LEU A 107 -0.68 10.69 14.69
N ILE A 108 -0.36 9.66 13.93
CA ILE A 108 -1.33 8.65 13.50
C ILE A 108 -1.99 8.00 14.72
N SER A 109 -3.31 7.80 14.66
CA SER A 109 -4.03 7.05 15.69
C SER A 109 -3.78 5.55 15.54
N ASP A 110 -3.96 4.79 16.62
CA ASP A 110 -3.82 3.32 16.57
C ASP A 110 -4.85 2.70 15.61
N GLY A 111 -6.05 3.27 15.49
CA GLY A 111 -7.07 2.84 14.53
C GLY A 111 -6.67 3.07 13.07
N GLU A 112 -6.15 4.27 12.73
CA GLU A 112 -5.62 4.55 11.38
C GLU A 112 -4.42 3.65 11.05
N ARG A 113 -3.54 3.45 12.03
CA ARG A 113 -2.36 2.60 11.88
C ARG A 113 -2.74 1.14 11.68
N SER A 114 -3.71 0.65 12.45
CA SER A 114 -4.26 -0.70 12.34
C SER A 114 -4.92 -0.90 10.97
N ALA A 115 -5.74 0.05 10.52
CA ALA A 115 -6.37 0.01 9.20
C ALA A 115 -5.34 0.01 8.05
N ALA A 116 -4.32 0.87 8.13
CA ALA A 116 -3.24 0.89 7.13
C ALA A 116 -2.47 -0.44 7.09
N LEU A 117 -2.13 -1.02 8.25
CA LEU A 117 -1.42 -2.30 8.33
C LEU A 117 -2.26 -3.47 7.81
N PHE A 118 -3.55 -3.52 8.13
CA PHE A 118 -4.47 -4.50 7.57
C PHE A 118 -4.48 -4.45 6.05
N ASN A 119 -4.62 -3.24 5.49
CA ASN A 119 -4.65 -3.04 4.05
C ASN A 119 -3.30 -3.36 3.38
N ILE A 120 -2.17 -3.08 4.04
CA ILE A 120 -0.84 -3.53 3.61
C ILE A 120 -0.79 -5.06 3.58
N ALA A 121 -1.34 -5.74 4.59
CA ALA A 121 -1.39 -7.20 4.61
C ALA A 121 -2.17 -7.77 3.41
N CYS A 122 -3.34 -7.19 3.10
CA CYS A 122 -4.11 -7.54 1.90
C CYS A 122 -3.30 -7.31 0.61
N CYS A 123 -2.67 -6.15 0.46
CA CYS A 123 -1.87 -5.84 -0.73
C CYS A 123 -0.69 -6.80 -0.90
N GLN A 124 0.05 -7.08 0.17
CA GLN A 124 1.19 -8.01 0.14
C GLN A 124 0.75 -9.44 -0.16
N ALA A 125 -0.41 -9.86 0.37
CA ALA A 125 -1.01 -11.15 0.03
C ALA A 125 -1.31 -11.26 -1.47
N GLN A 126 -1.94 -10.23 -2.05
CA GLN A 126 -2.26 -10.18 -3.48
C GLN A 126 -1.02 -10.08 -4.38
N LEU A 127 0.06 -9.48 -3.90
CA LEU A 127 1.36 -9.44 -4.59
C LEU A 127 2.16 -10.74 -4.43
N GLY A 128 1.72 -11.66 -3.57
CA GLY A 128 2.37 -12.94 -3.31
C GLY A 128 3.50 -12.91 -2.27
N ASP A 129 3.77 -11.75 -1.64
CA ASP A 129 4.70 -11.67 -0.51
C ASP A 129 3.98 -12.01 0.81
N VAL A 130 3.75 -13.32 0.98
CA VAL A 130 3.08 -13.88 2.16
C VAL A 130 3.83 -13.50 3.46
N ARG A 131 5.15 -13.39 3.40
CA ARG A 131 5.95 -13.09 4.60
C ARG A 131 5.72 -11.65 5.06
N ALA A 132 5.81 -10.69 4.14
CA ALA A 132 5.53 -9.29 4.45
C ALA A 132 4.07 -9.10 4.89
N GLY A 133 3.13 -9.80 4.23
CA GLY A 133 1.72 -9.76 4.60
C GLY A 133 1.45 -10.24 6.02
N LEU A 134 2.05 -11.35 6.45
CA LEU A 134 1.93 -11.85 7.83
C LEU A 134 2.54 -10.91 8.87
N VAL A 135 3.64 -10.23 8.54
CA VAL A 135 4.25 -9.22 9.44
C VAL A 135 3.33 -8.02 9.61
N ALA A 136 2.75 -7.51 8.51
CA ALA A 136 1.81 -6.41 8.57
C ALA A 136 0.54 -6.79 9.36
N LEU A 137 0.02 -8.00 9.13
CA LEU A 137 -1.13 -8.53 9.85
C LEU A 137 -0.85 -8.67 11.35
N ALA A 138 0.32 -9.18 11.73
CA ALA A 138 0.72 -9.24 13.14
C ALA A 138 0.76 -7.85 13.80
N GLY A 139 1.30 -6.84 13.10
CA GLY A 139 1.29 -5.47 13.59
C GLY A 139 -0.12 -4.90 13.78
N CYS A 140 -1.06 -5.22 12.90
CA CYS A 140 -2.47 -4.84 13.03
C CYS A 140 -3.12 -5.47 14.29
N LEU A 141 -2.85 -6.75 14.56
CA LEU A 141 -3.33 -7.44 15.75
C LEU A 141 -2.71 -6.92 17.05
N GLU A 142 -1.42 -6.55 17.03
CA GLU A 142 -0.73 -5.94 18.17
C GLU A 142 -1.31 -4.56 18.54
N LEU A 143 -1.93 -3.87 17.59
CA LEU A 143 -2.67 -2.62 17.81
C LEU A 143 -4.11 -2.85 18.29
N GLY A 144 -4.54 -4.11 18.47
CA GLY A 144 -5.85 -4.46 19.01
C GLY A 144 -6.94 -4.67 17.97
N TYR A 145 -6.61 -4.94 16.70
CA TYR A 145 -7.60 -5.39 15.72
C TYR A 145 -8.27 -6.70 16.18
N ASP A 146 -9.59 -6.74 16.16
CA ASP A 146 -10.39 -7.80 16.80
C ASP A 146 -11.45 -8.43 15.87
N ASP A 147 -11.56 -8.00 14.61
CA ASP A 147 -12.44 -8.65 13.63
C ASP A 147 -11.78 -9.90 13.03
N PHE A 148 -11.64 -10.92 13.88
CA PHE A 148 -11.12 -12.24 13.47
C PHE A 148 -12.02 -12.94 12.45
N ALA A 149 -13.31 -12.59 12.38
CA ALA A 149 -14.21 -13.13 11.37
C ALA A 149 -13.82 -12.64 9.98
N GLN A 150 -13.50 -11.35 9.84
CA GLN A 150 -12.94 -10.81 8.59
C GLN A 150 -11.63 -11.52 8.24
N LEU A 151 -10.69 -11.66 9.17
CA LEU A 151 -9.40 -12.33 8.90
C LEU A 151 -9.54 -13.75 8.34
N ARG A 152 -10.59 -14.47 8.76
CA ARG A 152 -10.86 -15.83 8.32
C ARG A 152 -11.65 -15.94 7.02
N THR A 153 -12.31 -14.88 6.58
CA THR A 153 -13.24 -14.92 5.44
C THR A 153 -12.80 -14.04 4.27
N ASP A 154 -11.94 -13.06 4.53
CA ASP A 154 -11.47 -12.11 3.53
C ASP A 154 -10.80 -12.85 2.35
N PRO A 155 -11.30 -12.66 1.12
CA PRO A 155 -10.70 -13.25 -0.06
C PRO A 155 -9.29 -12.73 -0.32
N ASP A 156 -9.00 -11.47 0.03
CA ASP A 156 -7.70 -10.86 -0.24
C ASP A 156 -6.59 -11.50 0.59
N LEU A 157 -6.95 -12.00 1.78
CA LEU A 157 -6.04 -12.70 2.70
C LEU A 157 -5.91 -14.20 2.43
N THR A 158 -6.56 -14.74 1.38
CA THR A 158 -6.45 -16.16 1.01
C THR A 158 -5.01 -16.67 0.93
N PRO A 159 -4.05 -15.93 0.31
CA PRO A 159 -2.65 -16.35 0.28
C PRO A 159 -2.01 -16.43 1.67
N LEU A 160 -2.39 -15.56 2.61
CA LEU A 160 -1.88 -15.61 3.97
C LEU A 160 -2.48 -16.77 4.76
N ARG A 161 -3.79 -17.01 4.60
CA ARG A 161 -4.50 -18.12 5.26
C ARG A 161 -4.00 -19.49 4.84
N ALA A 162 -3.43 -19.61 3.64
CA ALA A 162 -2.83 -20.85 3.16
C ALA A 162 -1.48 -21.19 3.84
N ASP A 163 -0.84 -20.21 4.49
CA ASP A 163 0.45 -20.40 5.17
C ASP A 163 0.24 -20.89 6.61
N GLU A 164 0.99 -21.91 7.02
CA GLU A 164 0.89 -22.51 8.36
C GLU A 164 1.13 -21.51 9.51
N ARG A 165 1.89 -20.44 9.25
CA ARG A 165 2.19 -19.40 10.25
C ARG A 165 0.97 -18.55 10.59
N PHE A 166 -0.03 -18.48 9.70
CA PHE A 166 -1.27 -17.75 9.94
C PHE A 166 -2.02 -18.30 11.15
N GLU A 167 -2.18 -19.62 11.24
CA GLU A 167 -2.84 -20.27 12.38
C GLU A 167 -2.08 -20.06 13.69
N GLY A 168 -0.74 -20.02 13.62
CA GLY A 168 0.09 -19.65 14.78
C GLY A 168 -0.18 -18.22 15.25
N LEU A 169 -0.36 -17.29 14.32
CA LEU A 169 -0.73 -15.90 14.61
C LEU A 169 -2.12 -15.82 15.23
N MET A 170 -3.13 -16.47 14.65
CA MET A 170 -4.51 -16.46 15.16
C MET A 170 -4.58 -17.03 16.58
N LYS A 171 -3.93 -18.17 16.85
CA LYS A 171 -3.88 -18.78 18.20
C LYS A 171 -3.28 -17.87 19.28
N ARG A 172 -2.40 -16.94 18.89
CA ARG A 172 -1.79 -15.98 19.82
C ARG A 172 -2.76 -14.86 20.22
N PHE A 173 -3.61 -14.40 19.30
CA PHE A 173 -4.45 -13.21 19.49
C PHE A 173 -5.94 -13.50 19.71
N GLU A 174 -6.48 -14.63 19.23
CA GLU A 174 -7.89 -15.00 19.40
C GLU A 174 -8.23 -15.52 20.79
N LYS A 175 -7.24 -15.94 21.57
CA LYS A 175 -7.49 -16.27 22.97
C LYS A 175 -8.11 -15.04 23.60
N PRO A 176 -9.27 -15.15 24.26
CA PRO A 176 -9.90 -13.99 24.82
C PRO A 176 -8.88 -13.31 25.71
N THR A 177 -8.66 -12.02 25.47
CA THR A 177 -8.04 -11.09 26.41
C THR A 177 -8.98 -10.93 27.62
N GLY A 178 -9.40 -12.05 28.21
CA GLY A 178 -10.34 -12.23 29.29
C GLY A 178 -9.67 -13.15 30.29
N GLY A 179 -8.60 -12.65 30.90
CA GLY A 179 -7.78 -13.44 31.81
C GLY A 179 -6.93 -12.59 32.74
N PHE A 180 -7.46 -11.45 33.23
CA PHE A 180 -7.05 -10.88 34.52
C PHE A 180 -7.96 -9.72 34.99
N PHE A 181 -8.51 -8.91 34.08
CA PHE A 181 -9.15 -7.63 34.46
C PHE A 181 -10.69 -7.61 34.48
N SER A 182 -11.39 -8.52 33.79
CA SER A 182 -12.87 -8.52 33.79
C SER A 182 -13.49 -9.13 35.05
N THR A 183 -12.74 -9.93 35.81
CA THR A 183 -13.23 -10.57 37.04
C THR A 183 -12.99 -9.72 38.30
N LEU A 184 -12.20 -8.64 38.22
CA LEU A 184 -11.83 -7.85 39.40
C LEU A 184 -12.78 -6.66 39.70
N PHE A 185 -13.61 -6.24 38.74
CA PHE A 185 -14.47 -5.05 38.88
C PHE A 185 -15.98 -5.31 38.87
N SER A 186 -16.44 -6.55 38.71
CA SER A 186 -17.86 -6.91 38.84
C SER A 186 -18.13 -7.57 40.19
N GLY A 187 -18.10 -6.79 41.28
CA GLY A 187 -18.50 -7.31 42.59
C GLY A 187 -18.19 -6.42 43.78
N ARG A 188 -18.94 -5.32 43.94
CA ARG A 188 -19.35 -4.79 45.25
C ARG A 188 -20.43 -3.72 45.05
N LYS A 189 -21.69 -4.11 45.29
CA LYS A 189 -22.73 -3.20 45.80
C LYS A 189 -22.76 -3.38 47.30
#